data_AF-A0A7J5EC31-F1
#
_entry.id   AF-A0A7J5EC31-F1
#
_cell.length_a   1.000
_cell.length_b   1.000
_cell.length_c   1.000
_cell.angle_alpha   90.00
_cell.angle_beta   90.00
_cell.angle_gamma   90.00
#
_symmetry.space_group_name_H-M   'P 1'
#
loop_
_entity.id
_entity.type
_entity.pdbx_description
1 polymer ?
#
loop_
_entity_poly.entity_id
_entity_poly.type
_entity_poly.pdbx_seq_one_letter_code
_entity_poly.pdbx_strand_id
1 'polypeptide(L)'
;MKFVFLFLVLILLFNQNSLNGKVYKGAEYRTKAAFTYGRFEARFKPANREGVVSSFFTYHEISSSANWNEIDIEFIGRYSNNIQFNTITGGQKNYVRSNYLAFDPYIDFHTYAFEWTPDYIAWFVDGEEVYRQTGDFIQTVFREQKIMMNIWNPVYTSWVGYWSDEFLPARSYYDWVSYSSYTPGSGSSGTNNNFTLQWKDDFDSWDQSRWEKATHTFSGNLADFVQENAVFQDGYLVLCLTDENNTGFTDNKPPAILWARENFDNTVIVKFSEEIDKTSAEKISNFSIPGVQITNAVLSEDKKNVLLSTQNYDQNITYNVIVNNIYDDESTPNKMGLKAKTVNQINELTFPIMINTGGAASGNFITDQEFGSSVEYGYLN
;
A
#
# COMPACT_ATOMS: atom_id res chain seq x y z
N MET A 1 34.34 2.25 1.38
CA MET A 1 33.17 2.79 2.11
C MET A 1 32.19 1.64 2.24
N LYS A 2 32.06 1.04 3.43
CA LYS A 2 31.25 -0.15 3.67
C LYS A 2 29.81 0.29 3.89
N PHE A 3 28.90 -0.09 3.01
CA PHE A 3 27.46 0.05 3.24
C PHE A 3 27.09 -0.84 4.43
N VAL A 4 26.58 -0.22 5.49
CA VAL A 4 26.02 -0.91 6.65
C VAL A 4 24.61 -1.32 6.29
N PHE A 5 24.41 -2.61 6.02
CA PHE A 5 23.07 -3.19 6.00
C PHE A 5 22.54 -3.19 7.45
N LEU A 6 21.49 -2.40 7.70
CA LEU A 6 20.77 -2.39 8.95
C LEU A 6 20.04 -3.74 9.07
N PHE A 7 20.60 -4.67 9.84
CA PHE A 7 19.93 -5.93 10.19
C PHE A 7 18.78 -5.62 11.14
N LEU A 8 17.56 -5.69 10.64
CA LEU A 8 16.38 -5.59 11.47
C LEU A 8 16.06 -6.98 12.04
N VAL A 9 16.36 -7.18 13.32
CA VAL A 9 16.01 -8.38 14.07
C VAL A 9 14.54 -8.28 14.46
N LEU A 10 13.67 -9.01 13.76
CA LEU A 10 12.25 -9.08 14.07
C LEU A 10 12.02 -10.23 15.06
N ILE A 11 12.11 -9.92 16.35
CA ILE A 11 11.75 -10.85 17.42
C ILE A 11 10.22 -10.80 17.61
N LEU A 12 9.53 -11.87 17.21
CA LEU A 12 8.18 -12.19 17.66
C LEU A 12 8.25 -12.70 19.11
N LEU A 13 8.29 -11.76 20.06
CA LEU A 13 7.99 -12.06 21.46
C LEU A 13 6.50 -11.85 21.68
N PHE A 14 5.78 -12.92 22.05
CA PHE A 14 4.46 -12.81 22.65
C PHE A 14 4.57 -12.11 24.00
N ASN A 15 4.54 -10.77 23.99
CA ASN A 15 4.41 -9.98 25.20
C ASN A 15 2.91 -9.77 25.49
N GLN A 16 2.38 -10.50 26.45
CA GLN A 16 1.11 -10.16 27.11
C GLN A 16 1.25 -8.96 28.06
N ASN A 17 1.89 -7.88 27.61
CA ASN A 17 2.04 -6.65 28.39
C ASN A 17 1.97 -5.42 27.49
N SER A 18 0.76 -5.10 27.06
CA SER A 18 0.33 -3.71 26.90
C SER A 18 -1.11 -3.64 27.41
N LEU A 19 -1.27 -3.10 28.63
CA LEU A 19 -2.58 -2.81 29.20
C LEU A 19 -3.28 -1.63 28.49
N ASN A 20 -2.62 -1.00 27.50
CA ASN A 20 -3.22 -0.07 26.55
C ASN A 20 -3.01 -0.63 25.14
N GLY A 21 -4.11 -0.88 24.42
CA GLY A 21 -4.03 -1.25 23.00
C GLY A 21 -3.37 -0.15 22.16
N LYS A 22 -2.84 -0.51 21.00
CA LYS A 22 -2.32 0.44 20.02
C LYS A 22 -3.46 1.33 19.50
N VAL A 23 -3.14 2.59 19.21
CA VAL A 23 -4.13 3.60 18.78
C VAL A 23 -4.78 3.23 17.44
N TYR A 24 -4.04 2.56 16.56
CA TYR A 24 -4.55 2.13 15.26
C TYR A 24 -5.05 0.69 15.33
N LYS A 25 -6.09 0.40 14.55
CA LYS A 25 -6.68 -0.92 14.43
C LYS A 25 -6.58 -1.37 12.97
N GLY A 26 -5.92 -2.49 12.72
CA GLY A 26 -5.80 -3.12 11.41
C GLY A 26 -6.62 -4.39 11.34
N ALA A 27 -6.42 -5.17 10.28
CA ALA A 27 -7.02 -6.48 10.16
C ALA A 27 -6.06 -7.48 9.53
N GLU A 28 -6.16 -8.73 9.98
CA GLU A 28 -5.61 -9.89 9.29
C GLU A 28 -6.69 -10.98 9.23
N TYR A 29 -6.82 -11.58 8.06
CA TYR A 29 -7.72 -12.68 7.77
C TYR A 29 -6.92 -13.85 7.22
N ARG A 30 -7.06 -15.02 7.82
CA ARG A 30 -6.13 -16.13 7.62
C ARG A 30 -6.80 -17.49 7.67
N THR A 31 -6.28 -18.45 6.92
CA THR A 31 -6.82 -19.80 6.92
C THR A 31 -6.52 -20.51 8.24
N LYS A 32 -7.45 -21.35 8.68
CA LYS A 32 -7.24 -22.29 9.79
C LYS A 32 -6.29 -23.42 9.38
N ALA A 33 -6.47 -23.93 8.17
CA ALA A 33 -5.60 -24.95 7.57
C ALA A 33 -4.31 -24.32 7.02
N ALA A 34 -3.24 -25.11 7.00
CA ALA A 34 -1.99 -24.80 6.34
C ALA A 34 -1.78 -25.72 5.13
N PHE A 35 -1.00 -25.25 4.17
CA PHE A 35 -0.79 -25.90 2.88
C PHE A 35 0.71 -25.98 2.57
N THR A 36 1.13 -27.02 1.87
CA THR A 36 2.50 -27.15 1.38
C THR A 36 2.47 -27.22 -0.13
N TYR A 37 3.18 -26.29 -0.78
CA TYR A 37 3.16 -26.07 -2.23
C TYR A 37 1.77 -25.73 -2.76
N GLY A 38 1.72 -25.26 -4.01
CA GLY A 38 0.48 -24.95 -4.70
C GLY A 38 0.51 -23.63 -5.46
N ARG A 39 -0.63 -23.31 -6.06
CA ARG A 39 -0.91 -22.00 -6.64
C ARG A 39 -1.90 -21.29 -5.76
N PHE A 40 -1.51 -20.10 -5.32
CA PHE A 40 -2.26 -19.24 -4.41
C PHE A 40 -2.64 -18.00 -5.19
N GLU A 41 -3.93 -17.72 -5.30
CA GLU A 41 -4.44 -16.62 -6.11
C GLU A 41 -5.44 -15.78 -5.34
N ALA A 42 -5.33 -14.47 -5.48
CA ALA A 42 -6.29 -13.51 -4.95
C ALA A 42 -6.63 -12.47 -6.02
N ARG A 43 -7.91 -12.11 -6.14
CA ARG A 43 -8.32 -10.90 -6.84
C ARG A 43 -8.60 -9.81 -5.82
N PHE A 44 -7.80 -8.76 -5.80
CA PHE A 44 -7.95 -7.71 -4.80
C PHE A 44 -7.48 -6.34 -5.30
N LYS A 45 -7.92 -5.30 -4.61
CA LYS A 45 -7.52 -3.91 -4.78
C LYS A 45 -6.91 -3.40 -3.46
N PRO A 46 -5.59 -3.12 -3.40
CA PRO A 46 -4.90 -2.66 -2.19
C PRO A 46 -5.29 -1.23 -1.80
N ALA A 47 -5.02 -0.87 -0.55
CA ALA A 47 -5.19 0.49 -0.05
C ALA A 47 -4.10 1.43 -0.60
N ASN A 48 -4.52 2.58 -1.13
CA ASN A 48 -3.61 3.63 -1.61
C ASN A 48 -3.46 4.74 -0.58
N ARG A 49 -2.60 4.47 0.40
CA ARG A 49 -2.27 5.39 1.49
C ARG A 49 -0.79 5.25 1.83
N GLU A 50 -0.07 6.36 1.88
CA GLU A 50 1.32 6.35 2.33
C GLU A 50 1.41 5.80 3.76
N GLY A 51 2.46 5.05 4.06
CA GLY A 51 2.63 4.39 5.36
C GLY A 51 1.79 3.12 5.55
N VAL A 52 0.99 2.68 4.56
CA VAL A 52 0.14 1.49 4.65
C VAL A 52 0.68 0.35 3.79
N VAL A 53 0.61 -0.87 4.33
CA VAL A 53 0.85 -2.12 3.62
C VAL A 53 -0.46 -2.88 3.45
N SER A 54 -0.73 -3.34 2.24
CA SER A 54 -1.77 -4.34 1.92
C SER A 54 -1.10 -5.60 1.39
N SER A 55 -1.50 -6.78 1.85
CA SER A 55 -0.79 -8.01 1.51
C SER A 55 -1.68 -9.22 1.18
N PHE A 56 -1.13 -10.10 0.36
CA PHE A 56 -1.57 -11.48 0.20
C PHE A 56 -0.34 -12.39 0.28
N PHE A 57 -0.31 -13.27 1.27
CA PHE A 57 0.91 -14.01 1.60
C PHE A 57 0.60 -15.39 2.18
N THR A 58 1.62 -16.24 2.25
CA THR A 58 1.57 -17.46 3.05
C THR A 58 2.59 -17.40 4.16
N TYR A 59 2.26 -17.91 5.34
CA TYR A 59 3.17 -17.91 6.49
C TYR A 59 3.11 -19.22 7.29
N HIS A 60 4.29 -19.77 7.62
CA HIS A 60 4.43 -20.88 8.55
C HIS A 60 4.39 -20.37 9.99
N GLU A 61 3.45 -20.86 10.82
CA GLU A 61 3.42 -20.49 12.23
C GLU A 61 4.67 -20.99 12.97
N ILE A 62 5.51 -20.06 13.41
CA ILE A 62 6.79 -20.38 14.04
C ILE A 62 6.76 -20.32 15.56
N SER A 63 7.58 -21.15 16.19
CA SER A 63 8.05 -20.98 17.58
C SER A 63 9.47 -20.39 17.65
N SER A 64 10.15 -20.25 16.52
CA SER A 64 11.51 -19.73 16.39
C SER A 64 11.76 -19.17 14.99
N SER A 65 12.48 -18.05 14.89
CA SER A 65 12.86 -17.45 13.61
C SER A 65 13.69 -18.37 12.73
N ALA A 66 14.38 -19.37 13.30
CA ALA A 66 15.12 -20.38 12.54
C ALA A 66 14.22 -21.22 11.59
N ASN A 67 12.91 -21.28 11.85
CA ASN A 67 11.97 -22.09 11.07
C ASN A 67 11.11 -21.25 10.10
N TRP A 68 11.45 -19.98 9.87
CA TRP A 68 10.67 -19.08 9.03
C TRP A 68 10.52 -19.59 7.60
N ASN A 69 9.28 -19.66 7.10
CA ASN A 69 8.90 -19.90 5.72
C ASN A 69 7.69 -19.00 5.43
N GLU A 70 7.87 -18.06 4.52
CA GLU A 70 6.85 -17.09 4.12
C GLU A 70 7.06 -16.67 2.67
N ILE A 71 5.97 -16.37 1.97
CA ILE A 71 5.95 -15.94 0.56
C ILE A 71 4.97 -14.78 0.45
N ASP A 72 5.46 -13.64 0.00
CA ASP A 72 4.74 -12.37 0.09
C ASP A 72 4.38 -11.79 -1.27
N ILE A 73 3.20 -11.17 -1.31
CA ILE A 73 2.82 -10.10 -2.21
C ILE A 73 2.43 -8.91 -1.34
N GLU A 74 3.18 -7.81 -1.41
CA GLU A 74 2.94 -6.61 -0.61
C GLU A 74 2.83 -5.37 -1.50
N PHE A 75 1.80 -4.57 -1.25
CA PHE A 75 1.62 -3.25 -1.83
C PHE A 75 1.96 -2.20 -0.79
N ILE A 76 2.95 -1.37 -1.13
CA ILE A 76 3.41 -0.28 -0.28
C ILE A 76 2.78 1.00 -0.78
N GLY A 77 1.80 1.55 -0.05
CA GLY A 77 0.96 2.65 -0.53
C GLY A 77 1.67 4.00 -0.74
N ARG A 78 2.99 4.07 -0.57
CA ARG A 78 3.80 5.24 -0.98
C ARG A 78 4.11 5.27 -2.47
N TYR A 79 4.03 4.13 -3.16
CA TYR A 79 4.33 4.01 -4.59
C TYR A 79 3.04 3.96 -5.40
N SER A 80 3.05 4.47 -6.63
CA SER A 80 1.87 4.48 -7.50
C SER A 80 1.75 3.25 -8.40
N ASN A 81 2.84 2.54 -8.67
CA ASN A 81 2.84 1.40 -9.60
C ASN A 81 3.87 0.32 -9.22
N ASN A 82 4.06 0.09 -7.92
CA ASN A 82 5.03 -0.89 -7.43
C ASN A 82 4.35 -1.99 -6.62
N ILE A 83 4.86 -3.20 -6.79
CA ILE A 83 4.52 -4.38 -6.00
C ILE A 83 5.81 -5.00 -5.47
N GLN A 84 5.81 -5.41 -4.21
CA GLN A 84 6.93 -6.09 -3.57
C GLN A 84 6.62 -7.59 -3.46
N PHE A 85 7.57 -8.40 -3.95
CA PHE A 85 7.58 -9.84 -3.75
C PHE A 85 8.68 -10.19 -2.77
N ASN A 86 8.45 -11.19 -1.93
CA ASN A 86 9.47 -11.65 -1.02
C ASN A 86 9.28 -13.14 -0.75
N THR A 87 10.40 -13.80 -0.47
CA THR A 87 10.41 -15.12 0.15
C THR A 87 11.26 -14.97 1.39
N ILE A 88 10.76 -15.43 2.53
CA ILE A 88 11.49 -15.33 3.79
C ILE A 88 11.78 -16.75 4.29
N THR A 89 13.07 -17.06 4.43
CA THR A 89 13.55 -18.36 4.88
C THR A 89 14.07 -18.29 6.33
N GLY A 90 14.43 -19.45 6.89
CA GLY A 90 14.94 -19.58 8.24
C GLY A 90 16.00 -18.55 8.62
N GLY A 91 15.86 -17.98 9.81
CA GLY A 91 16.66 -16.86 10.29
C GLY A 91 16.21 -15.50 9.74
N GLN A 92 14.98 -15.39 9.21
CA GLN A 92 14.43 -14.18 8.60
C GLN A 92 15.28 -13.66 7.44
N LYS A 93 15.82 -14.58 6.65
CA LYS A 93 16.57 -14.20 5.46
C LYS A 93 15.57 -13.87 4.35
N ASN A 94 15.63 -12.61 3.92
CA ASN A 94 14.74 -12.00 2.94
C ASN A 94 15.30 -12.10 1.52
N TYR A 95 14.43 -12.31 0.54
CA TYR A 95 14.74 -12.33 -0.89
C TYR A 95 13.78 -11.38 -1.62
N VAL A 96 13.88 -10.09 -1.28
CA VAL A 96 12.98 -9.03 -1.76
C VAL A 96 13.19 -8.72 -3.23
N ARG A 97 12.09 -8.53 -3.96
CA ARG A 97 12.06 -7.98 -5.30
C ARG A 97 10.97 -6.90 -5.38
N SER A 98 11.38 -5.67 -5.65
CA SER A 98 10.46 -4.64 -6.14
C SER A 98 10.20 -4.85 -7.63
N ASN A 99 8.94 -4.75 -8.04
CA ASN A 99 8.53 -4.90 -9.42
C ASN A 99 7.59 -3.75 -9.82
N TYR A 100 7.90 -3.09 -10.93
CA TYR A 100 7.07 -2.00 -11.46
C TYR A 100 6.00 -2.56 -12.38
N LEU A 101 4.78 -2.06 -12.23
CA LEU A 101 3.62 -2.40 -13.05
C LEU A 101 3.43 -1.32 -14.14
N ALA A 102 2.87 -1.73 -15.27
CA ALA A 102 2.52 -0.84 -16.37
C ALA A 102 1.23 -0.03 -16.09
N PHE A 103 0.59 -0.27 -14.95
CA PHE A 103 -0.65 0.34 -14.50
C PHE A 103 -0.54 0.69 -13.00
N ASP A 104 -1.48 1.50 -12.53
CA ASP A 104 -1.64 1.81 -11.10
C ASP A 104 -2.54 0.71 -10.45
N PRO A 105 -1.99 -0.14 -9.56
CA PRO A 105 -2.73 -1.27 -8.99
C PRO A 105 -3.80 -0.86 -7.97
N TYR A 106 -3.89 0.43 -7.65
CA TYR A 106 -4.83 0.95 -6.67
C TYR A 106 -6.14 1.44 -7.28
N ILE A 107 -6.21 1.54 -8.62
CA ILE A 107 -7.40 2.01 -9.33
C ILE A 107 -8.44 0.90 -9.45
N ASP A 108 -8.02 -0.28 -9.93
CA ASP A 108 -8.88 -1.40 -10.26
C ASP A 108 -8.48 -2.70 -9.54
N PHE A 109 -9.36 -3.69 -9.58
CA PHE A 109 -9.07 -5.04 -9.10
C PHE A 109 -8.24 -5.81 -10.12
N HIS A 110 -7.16 -6.42 -9.65
CA HIS A 110 -6.29 -7.30 -10.43
C HIS A 110 -6.17 -8.66 -9.78
N THR A 111 -5.77 -9.66 -10.56
CA THR A 111 -5.49 -11.00 -10.05
C THR A 111 -4.00 -11.16 -9.80
N TYR A 112 -3.64 -11.44 -8.55
CA TYR A 112 -2.28 -11.68 -8.13
C TYR A 112 -2.12 -13.13 -7.71
N ALA A 113 -1.03 -13.75 -8.13
CA ALA A 113 -0.75 -15.14 -7.80
C ALA A 113 0.70 -15.37 -7.42
N PHE A 114 0.93 -16.45 -6.68
CA PHE A 114 2.21 -17.14 -6.72
C PHE A 114 2.04 -18.66 -6.81
N GLU A 115 2.96 -19.27 -7.54
CA GLU A 115 3.14 -20.71 -7.62
C GLU A 115 4.35 -21.09 -6.79
N TRP A 116 4.14 -21.90 -5.77
CA TRP A 116 5.17 -22.43 -4.89
C TRP A 116 5.33 -23.93 -5.13
N THR A 117 6.53 -24.32 -5.54
CA THR A 117 6.92 -25.71 -5.81
C THR A 117 8.24 -26.02 -5.09
N PRO A 118 8.69 -27.30 -5.07
CA PRO A 118 10.01 -27.64 -4.56
C PRO A 118 11.18 -26.96 -5.30
N ASP A 119 10.97 -26.59 -6.57
CA ASP A 119 12.05 -26.13 -7.47
C ASP A 119 12.05 -24.61 -7.68
N TYR A 120 10.90 -23.97 -7.57
CA TYR A 120 10.74 -22.53 -7.81
C TYR A 120 9.57 -21.92 -7.02
N ILE A 121 9.66 -20.60 -6.85
CA ILE A 121 8.52 -19.74 -6.54
C ILE A 121 8.39 -18.72 -7.67
N ALA A 122 7.20 -18.59 -8.27
CA ALA A 122 6.92 -17.68 -9.38
C ALA A 122 5.70 -16.82 -9.06
N TRP A 123 5.76 -15.52 -9.37
CA TRP A 123 4.69 -14.56 -9.12
C TRP A 123 4.05 -14.12 -10.43
N PHE A 124 2.74 -13.92 -10.39
CA PHE A 124 1.93 -13.58 -11.54
C PHE A 124 1.04 -12.38 -11.25
N VAL A 125 0.83 -11.56 -12.27
CA VAL A 125 -0.11 -10.44 -12.29
C VAL A 125 -1.00 -10.63 -13.51
N ASP A 126 -2.31 -10.71 -13.32
CA ASP A 126 -3.33 -10.97 -14.34
C ASP A 126 -3.02 -12.18 -15.24
N GLY A 127 -2.45 -13.23 -14.61
CA GLY A 127 -2.10 -14.48 -15.27
C GLY A 127 -0.73 -14.49 -15.96
N GLU A 128 -0.06 -13.34 -16.08
CA GLU A 128 1.29 -13.25 -16.64
C GLU A 128 2.35 -13.43 -15.56
N GLU A 129 3.33 -14.30 -15.80
CA GLU A 129 4.49 -14.44 -14.91
C GLU A 129 5.35 -13.19 -14.99
N VAL A 130 5.51 -12.47 -13.87
CA VAL A 130 6.31 -11.25 -13.79
C VAL A 130 7.66 -11.46 -13.12
N TYR A 131 7.79 -12.50 -12.30
CA TYR A 131 9.01 -12.78 -11.57
C TYR A 131 9.10 -14.24 -11.13
N ARG A 132 10.32 -14.78 -11.08
CA ARG A 132 10.60 -16.15 -10.64
C ARG A 132 11.89 -16.22 -9.84
N GLN A 133 11.83 -16.96 -8.74
CA GLN A 133 12.97 -17.34 -7.93
C GLN A 133 13.24 -18.84 -8.04
N THR A 134 14.51 -19.19 -8.17
CA THR A 134 15.02 -20.57 -8.25
C THR A 134 16.29 -20.70 -7.42
N GLY A 135 16.70 -21.94 -7.13
CA GLY A 135 17.99 -22.25 -6.49
C GLY A 135 17.82 -22.89 -5.11
N ASP A 136 18.94 -23.24 -4.49
CA ASP A 136 18.96 -24.11 -3.30
C ASP A 136 18.14 -23.58 -2.12
N PHE A 137 17.98 -22.25 -1.99
CA PHE A 137 17.18 -21.69 -0.91
C PHE A 137 15.69 -22.00 -1.03
N ILE A 138 15.17 -22.22 -2.24
CA ILE A 138 13.76 -22.61 -2.45
C ILE A 138 13.48 -23.97 -1.81
N GLN A 139 14.46 -24.89 -1.83
CA GLN A 139 14.36 -26.19 -1.16
C GLN A 139 14.27 -26.07 0.37
N THR A 140 14.53 -24.89 0.94
CA THR A 140 14.34 -24.59 2.36
C THR A 140 12.94 -24.04 2.69
N VAL A 141 12.13 -23.78 1.66
CA VAL A 141 10.72 -23.36 1.76
C VAL A 141 9.83 -24.58 1.51
N PHE A 142 9.64 -25.40 2.53
CA PHE A 142 8.96 -26.69 2.45
C PHE A 142 7.95 -26.94 3.58
N ARG A 143 7.86 -26.02 4.56
CA ARG A 143 6.96 -26.16 5.71
C ARG A 143 5.56 -25.74 5.34
N GLU A 144 4.55 -26.35 5.92
CA GLU A 144 3.15 -25.94 5.69
C GLU A 144 2.91 -24.48 6.11
N GLN A 145 2.19 -23.73 5.29
CA GLN A 145 1.93 -22.30 5.49
C GLN A 145 0.43 -22.01 5.42
N LYS A 146 -0.08 -21.17 6.31
CA LYS A 146 -1.44 -20.63 6.22
C LYS A 146 -1.48 -19.55 5.14
N ILE A 147 -2.61 -19.41 4.45
CA ILE A 147 -2.86 -18.27 3.55
C ILE A 147 -3.36 -17.10 4.41
N MET A 148 -2.82 -15.92 4.19
CA MET A 148 -3.11 -14.73 4.97
C MET A 148 -3.26 -13.50 4.09
N MET A 149 -4.09 -12.57 4.55
CA MET A 149 -4.23 -11.22 4.00
C MET A 149 -4.26 -10.24 5.16
N ASN A 150 -3.55 -9.12 5.06
CA ASN A 150 -3.61 -8.09 6.09
C ASN A 150 -3.54 -6.66 5.54
N ILE A 151 -3.93 -5.71 6.38
CA ILE A 151 -3.70 -4.28 6.22
C ILE A 151 -3.14 -3.71 7.53
N TRP A 152 -2.06 -2.95 7.45
CA TRP A 152 -1.38 -2.39 8.61
C TRP A 152 -0.48 -1.21 8.25
N ASN A 153 -0.06 -0.46 9.27
CA ASN A 153 0.88 0.65 9.16
C ASN A 153 2.22 0.34 9.86
N PRO A 154 3.29 0.02 9.11
CA PRO A 154 4.60 -0.24 9.70
C PRO A 154 5.27 1.01 10.29
N VAL A 155 6.14 0.82 11.29
CA VAL A 155 6.99 1.89 11.86
C VAL A 155 8.16 2.31 10.95
N TYR A 156 8.39 1.58 9.84
CA TYR A 156 9.60 1.68 9.02
C TYR A 156 9.44 2.72 7.92
N THR A 157 9.59 4.00 8.26
CA THR A 157 9.37 5.11 7.33
C THR A 157 10.26 5.07 6.08
N SER A 158 11.47 4.50 6.17
CA SER A 158 12.34 4.30 5.01
C SER A 158 11.82 3.26 4.02
N TRP A 159 10.84 2.45 4.41
CA TRP A 159 10.20 1.46 3.53
C TRP A 159 8.83 1.93 3.07
N VAL A 160 7.97 2.35 4.01
CA VAL A 160 6.56 2.64 3.73
C VAL A 160 6.22 4.11 3.56
N GLY A 161 7.19 5.00 3.73
CA GLY A 161 6.97 6.44 3.71
C GLY A 161 6.45 6.98 5.03
N TYR A 162 5.95 8.21 4.99
CA TYR A 162 5.45 8.90 6.17
C TYR A 162 4.04 8.43 6.56
N TRP A 163 3.77 8.33 7.85
CA TRP A 163 2.45 8.01 8.40
C TRP A 163 1.74 9.26 8.91
N SER A 164 0.45 9.39 8.62
CA SER A 164 -0.44 10.44 9.12
C SER A 164 -1.83 9.90 9.42
N ASP A 165 -2.47 10.39 10.49
CA ASP A 165 -3.87 10.07 10.79
C ASP A 165 -4.82 10.54 9.67
N GLU A 166 -4.41 11.49 8.83
CA GLU A 166 -5.15 11.91 7.63
C GLU A 166 -5.35 10.79 6.62
N PHE A 167 -4.59 9.70 6.69
CA PHE A 167 -4.75 8.55 5.80
C PHE A 167 -5.81 7.53 6.24
N LEU A 168 -6.44 7.75 7.39
CA LEU A 168 -7.49 6.88 7.91
C LEU A 168 -8.89 7.36 7.47
N PRO A 169 -9.83 6.43 7.22
CA PRO A 169 -9.60 5.00 7.13
C PRO A 169 -8.86 4.61 5.84
N ALA A 170 -8.14 3.49 5.88
CA ALA A 170 -7.57 2.85 4.69
C ALA A 170 -8.23 1.49 4.50
N ARG A 171 -8.52 1.10 3.25
CA ARG A 171 -9.23 -0.16 2.98
C ARG A 171 -8.61 -0.92 1.81
N SER A 172 -8.49 -2.22 2.00
CA SER A 172 -8.10 -3.18 0.96
C SER A 172 -9.25 -4.12 0.69
N TYR A 173 -9.63 -4.26 -0.57
CA TYR A 173 -10.81 -5.01 -0.98
C TYR A 173 -10.39 -6.30 -1.67
N TYR A 174 -10.82 -7.45 -1.15
CA TYR A 174 -10.57 -8.77 -1.71
C TYR A 174 -11.89 -9.34 -2.24
N ASP A 175 -11.91 -9.62 -3.54
CA ASP A 175 -13.05 -10.18 -4.26
C ASP A 175 -13.09 -11.70 -4.10
N TRP A 176 -11.96 -12.36 -4.31
CA TRP A 176 -11.88 -13.80 -4.04
C TRP A 176 -10.46 -14.25 -3.76
N VAL A 177 -10.34 -15.39 -3.10
CA VAL A 177 -9.10 -16.17 -2.97
C VAL A 177 -9.33 -17.59 -3.44
N SER A 178 -8.34 -18.19 -4.10
CA SER A 178 -8.34 -19.60 -4.45
C SER A 178 -7.02 -20.28 -4.14
N TYR A 179 -7.11 -21.58 -3.92
CA TYR A 179 -5.96 -22.46 -3.72
C TYR A 179 -6.06 -23.67 -4.65
N SER A 180 -4.97 -23.90 -5.38
CA SER A 180 -4.77 -25.11 -6.17
C SER A 180 -3.58 -25.90 -5.61
N SER A 181 -3.76 -27.19 -5.37
CA SER A 181 -2.68 -28.05 -4.86
C SER A 181 -1.66 -28.36 -5.96
N TYR A 182 -0.39 -28.50 -5.57
CA TYR A 182 0.68 -28.92 -6.47
C TYR A 182 0.53 -30.42 -6.81
N THR A 183 0.22 -30.70 -8.07
CA THR A 183 -0.13 -32.03 -8.62
C THR A 183 0.62 -32.25 -9.94
N PRO A 184 1.97 -32.31 -9.91
CA PRO A 184 2.78 -32.33 -11.11
C PRO A 184 2.46 -33.52 -12.01
N GLY A 185 2.23 -33.26 -13.30
CA GLY A 185 1.90 -34.29 -14.30
C GLY A 185 0.45 -34.78 -14.31
N SER A 186 -0.40 -34.33 -13.39
CA SER A 186 -1.82 -34.71 -13.36
C SER A 186 -2.79 -33.54 -13.14
N GLY A 187 -2.27 -32.32 -12.94
CA GLY A 187 -3.09 -31.12 -12.78
C GLY A 187 -3.69 -30.62 -14.08
N SER A 188 -4.41 -29.51 -13.98
CA SER A 188 -5.15 -28.88 -15.08
C SER A 188 -5.03 -27.36 -15.13
N SER A 189 -4.27 -26.75 -14.20
CA SER A 189 -4.05 -25.30 -14.14
C SER A 189 -2.60 -24.94 -13.80
N GLY A 190 -2.29 -23.65 -13.91
CA GLY A 190 -0.98 -23.07 -13.64
C GLY A 190 0.11 -23.53 -14.61
N THR A 191 1.36 -23.21 -14.28
CA THR A 191 2.51 -23.55 -15.14
C THR A 191 2.57 -25.05 -15.42
N ASN A 192 2.61 -25.42 -16.70
CA ASN A 192 2.67 -26.80 -17.19
C ASN A 192 1.52 -27.71 -16.70
N ASN A 193 0.36 -27.15 -16.34
CA ASN A 193 -0.76 -27.91 -15.77
C ASN A 193 -0.36 -28.73 -14.53
N ASN A 194 0.53 -28.19 -13.69
CA ASN A 194 1.01 -28.87 -12.49
C ASN A 194 0.17 -28.57 -11.25
N PHE A 195 -0.99 -27.93 -11.38
CA PHE A 195 -1.84 -27.57 -10.25
C PHE A 195 -3.28 -28.03 -10.46
N THR A 196 -3.98 -28.35 -9.35
CA THR A 196 -5.39 -28.77 -9.35
C THR A 196 -6.17 -27.91 -8.37
N LEU A 197 -7.15 -27.15 -8.86
CA LEU A 197 -8.02 -26.32 -8.04
C LEU A 197 -8.67 -27.15 -6.92
N GLN A 198 -8.50 -26.71 -5.68
CA GLN A 198 -9.13 -27.33 -4.51
C GLN A 198 -10.37 -26.56 -4.10
N TRP A 199 -10.26 -25.23 -4.04
CA TRP A 199 -11.35 -24.37 -3.64
C TRP A 199 -11.11 -22.93 -4.08
N LYS A 200 -12.21 -22.20 -4.17
CA LYS A 200 -12.29 -20.75 -4.32
C LYS A 200 -13.28 -20.25 -3.26
N ASP A 201 -12.99 -19.10 -2.69
CA ASP A 201 -13.86 -18.38 -1.76
C ASP A 201 -14.09 -16.98 -2.33
N ASP A 202 -15.34 -16.66 -2.62
CA ASP A 202 -15.78 -15.38 -3.21
C ASP A 202 -16.09 -14.33 -2.13
N PHE A 203 -15.85 -14.62 -0.85
CA PHE A 203 -16.04 -13.70 0.27
C PHE A 203 -17.41 -13.03 0.34
N ASP A 204 -18.47 -13.73 -0.06
CA ASP A 204 -19.86 -13.30 0.19
C ASP A 204 -20.17 -13.23 1.70
N SER A 205 -19.46 -14.00 2.54
CA SER A 205 -19.61 -14.01 3.99
C SER A 205 -18.41 -14.66 4.69
N TRP A 206 -18.35 -14.55 6.02
CA TRP A 206 -17.32 -15.23 6.81
C TRP A 206 -17.53 -16.75 6.86
N ASP A 207 -16.78 -17.50 6.05
CA ASP A 207 -16.62 -18.95 6.21
C ASP A 207 -15.76 -19.28 7.44
N GLN A 208 -16.44 -19.42 8.58
CA GLN A 208 -15.81 -19.77 9.86
C GLN A 208 -15.18 -21.17 9.86
N SER A 209 -15.50 -22.05 8.91
CA SER A 209 -14.84 -23.35 8.82
C SER A 209 -13.43 -23.23 8.23
N ARG A 210 -13.21 -22.24 7.37
CA ARG A 210 -11.97 -22.03 6.63
C ARG A 210 -11.07 -20.96 7.24
N TRP A 211 -11.66 -19.88 7.77
CA TRP A 211 -10.92 -18.69 8.14
C TRP A 211 -11.09 -18.30 9.61
N GLU A 212 -10.06 -17.64 10.13
CA GLU A 212 -10.06 -16.93 11.40
C GLU A 212 -9.68 -15.46 11.18
N LYS A 213 -10.21 -14.59 12.06
CA LYS A 213 -9.86 -13.17 12.11
C LYS A 213 -8.85 -12.96 13.24
N ALA A 214 -7.74 -12.30 12.94
CA ALA A 214 -6.68 -12.06 13.92
C ALA A 214 -7.12 -11.10 15.03
N THR A 215 -6.56 -11.30 16.23
CA THR A 215 -6.74 -10.44 17.41
C THR A 215 -5.40 -10.09 18.06
N HIS A 216 -4.33 -10.07 17.28
CA HIS A 216 -2.96 -9.94 17.76
C HIS A 216 -2.24 -8.78 17.06
N THR A 217 -0.99 -8.58 17.43
CA THR A 217 -0.10 -7.62 16.75
C THR A 217 1.33 -8.16 16.81
N PHE A 218 2.26 -7.46 16.17
CA PHE A 218 3.67 -7.80 16.17
C PHE A 218 4.54 -6.54 16.30
N SER A 219 5.84 -6.75 16.57
CA SER A 219 6.82 -5.67 16.65
C SER A 219 6.95 -4.99 15.29
N GLY A 220 6.92 -3.66 15.27
CA GLY A 220 7.00 -2.87 14.04
C GLY A 220 5.66 -2.59 13.36
N ASN A 221 4.57 -3.23 13.78
CA ASN A 221 3.21 -2.83 13.40
C ASN A 221 2.73 -1.72 14.35
N LEU A 222 2.19 -0.61 13.84
CA LEU A 222 1.58 0.44 14.66
C LEU A 222 0.13 0.12 15.05
N ALA A 223 -0.48 -0.90 14.48
CA ALA A 223 -1.87 -1.30 14.73
C ALA A 223 -2.01 -2.61 15.51
N ASP A 224 -3.12 -2.74 16.24
CA ASP A 224 -3.63 -4.04 16.69
C ASP A 224 -4.58 -4.61 15.65
N PHE A 225 -4.46 -5.89 15.30
CA PHE A 225 -5.49 -6.55 14.50
C PHE A 225 -6.73 -6.82 15.33
N VAL A 226 -7.88 -6.44 14.79
CA VAL A 226 -9.19 -6.61 15.43
C VAL A 226 -10.19 -7.22 14.44
N GLN A 227 -11.19 -7.95 14.94
CA GLN A 227 -12.12 -8.69 14.09
C GLN A 227 -13.11 -7.77 13.37
N GLU A 228 -13.38 -6.63 13.99
CA GLU A 228 -14.25 -5.55 13.53
C GLU A 228 -13.76 -4.97 12.20
N ASN A 229 -12.45 -5.00 11.95
CA ASN A 229 -11.83 -4.45 10.75
C ASN A 229 -11.69 -5.47 9.60
N ALA A 230 -12.13 -6.70 9.78
CA ALA A 230 -12.30 -7.66 8.67
C ALA A 230 -13.79 -7.74 8.34
N VAL A 231 -14.28 -6.90 7.43
CA VAL A 231 -15.71 -6.74 7.14
C VAL A 231 -16.08 -7.47 5.85
N PHE A 232 -17.32 -7.95 5.75
CA PHE A 232 -17.88 -8.48 4.51
C PHE A 232 -18.91 -7.48 4.01
N GLN A 233 -18.63 -6.82 2.90
CA GLN A 233 -19.40 -5.71 2.38
C GLN A 233 -19.45 -5.77 0.85
N ASP A 234 -20.65 -5.71 0.27
CA ASP A 234 -20.89 -5.69 -1.18
C ASP A 234 -20.23 -6.83 -1.98
N GLY A 235 -20.14 -8.03 -1.39
CA GLY A 235 -19.51 -9.21 -2.01
C GLY A 235 -17.98 -9.24 -1.89
N TYR A 236 -17.39 -8.38 -1.04
CA TYR A 236 -15.97 -8.34 -0.78
C TYR A 236 -15.66 -8.64 0.68
N LEU A 237 -14.51 -9.28 0.92
CA LEU A 237 -13.78 -9.11 2.17
C LEU A 237 -13.07 -7.75 2.12
N VAL A 238 -13.40 -6.87 3.04
CA VAL A 238 -12.76 -5.56 3.20
C VAL A 238 -11.94 -5.58 4.48
N LEU A 239 -10.62 -5.41 4.32
CA LEU A 239 -9.71 -5.22 5.45
C LEU A 239 -9.51 -3.73 5.66
N CYS A 240 -9.83 -3.26 6.87
CA CYS A 240 -9.77 -1.85 7.25
C CYS A 240 -8.59 -1.55 8.17
N LEU A 241 -7.98 -0.39 7.98
CA LEU A 241 -7.09 0.26 8.93
C LEU A 241 -7.80 1.53 9.42
N THR A 242 -8.02 1.62 10.72
CA THR A 242 -8.83 2.68 11.37
C THR A 242 -8.11 3.18 12.62
N ASP A 243 -8.66 4.24 13.22
CA ASP A 243 -8.38 4.54 14.63
C ASP A 243 -9.17 3.59 15.55
N GLU A 244 -8.90 3.65 16.86
CA GLU A 244 -9.53 2.82 17.89
C GLU A 244 -11.01 3.12 18.17
N ASN A 245 -11.51 4.29 17.76
CA ASN A 245 -12.88 4.74 18.02
C ASN A 245 -13.82 4.48 16.83
N ASN A 246 -13.27 4.33 15.63
CA ASN A 246 -14.01 4.22 14.37
C ASN A 246 -13.67 2.92 13.62
N THR A 247 -13.71 1.78 14.32
CA THR A 247 -13.48 0.45 13.70
C THR A 247 -14.60 0.06 12.73
N GLY A 248 -14.28 -0.81 11.78
CA GLY A 248 -15.20 -1.31 10.76
C GLY A 248 -15.08 -0.59 9.42
N PHE A 249 -16.14 -0.68 8.63
CA PHE A 249 -16.17 -0.20 7.24
C PHE A 249 -16.47 1.29 7.13
N THR A 250 -17.30 1.85 8.00
CA THR A 250 -17.82 3.22 7.86
C THR A 250 -16.73 4.28 7.84
N ASP A 251 -16.77 5.17 6.85
CA ASP A 251 -16.01 6.41 6.88
C ASP A 251 -16.77 7.52 7.60
N ASN A 252 -16.12 8.16 8.56
CA ASN A 252 -16.65 9.34 9.26
C ASN A 252 -15.71 10.54 9.12
N LYS A 253 -14.63 10.42 8.33
CA LYS A 253 -13.59 11.43 8.22
C LYS A 253 -13.74 12.17 6.88
N PRO A 254 -13.78 13.51 6.88
CA PRO A 254 -13.77 14.26 5.64
C PRO A 254 -12.37 14.33 5.01
N PRO A 255 -12.29 14.53 3.68
CA PRO A 255 -11.01 14.66 2.99
C PRO A 255 -10.19 15.85 3.49
N ALA A 256 -8.87 15.66 3.59
CA ALA A 256 -7.90 16.65 4.02
C ALA A 256 -6.94 17.04 2.88
N ILE A 257 -6.41 18.26 2.92
CA ILE A 257 -5.37 18.71 1.96
C ILE A 257 -3.99 18.30 2.49
N LEU A 258 -3.35 17.35 1.83
CA LEU A 258 -2.01 16.89 2.20
C LEU A 258 -0.94 17.91 1.84
N TRP A 259 -0.98 18.41 0.60
CA TRP A 259 -0.10 19.46 0.09
C TRP A 259 -0.73 20.13 -1.13
N ALA A 260 -0.23 21.31 -1.45
CA ALA A 260 -0.51 21.99 -2.71
C ALA A 260 0.82 22.43 -3.33
N ARG A 261 0.93 22.40 -4.65
CA ARG A 261 2.17 22.69 -5.36
C ARG A 261 1.89 23.35 -6.70
N GLU A 262 2.65 24.37 -7.07
CA GLU A 262 2.60 24.95 -8.41
C GLU A 262 3.37 24.09 -9.42
N ASN A 263 3.14 24.31 -10.71
CA ASN A 263 3.87 23.70 -11.81
C ASN A 263 4.37 24.77 -12.78
N PHE A 264 5.33 24.38 -13.63
CA PHE A 264 5.92 25.23 -14.67
C PHE A 264 4.91 25.77 -15.71
N ASP A 265 3.72 25.17 -15.82
CA ASP A 265 2.67 25.53 -16.78
C ASP A 265 1.55 26.40 -16.17
N ASN A 266 1.81 27.08 -15.04
CA ASN A 266 0.85 27.88 -14.29
C ASN A 266 -0.38 27.09 -13.79
N THR A 267 -0.20 25.79 -13.54
CA THR A 267 -1.17 25.00 -12.79
C THR A 267 -0.78 24.89 -11.32
N VAL A 268 -1.79 24.70 -10.46
CA VAL A 268 -1.61 24.33 -9.05
C VAL A 268 -2.24 22.97 -8.84
N ILE A 269 -1.46 22.01 -8.35
CA ILE A 269 -1.94 20.70 -7.93
C ILE A 269 -2.34 20.77 -6.45
N VAL A 270 -3.51 20.26 -6.11
CA VAL A 270 -3.96 20.06 -4.73
C VAL A 270 -4.12 18.55 -4.49
N LYS A 271 -3.33 17.99 -3.57
CA LYS A 271 -3.41 16.57 -3.19
C LYS A 271 -4.27 16.40 -1.94
N PHE A 272 -5.22 15.47 -2.03
CA PHE A 272 -6.12 15.08 -0.96
C PHE A 272 -5.69 13.76 -0.29
N SER A 273 -6.15 13.55 0.95
CA SER A 273 -5.87 12.36 1.77
C SER A 273 -6.45 11.08 1.22
N GLU A 274 -7.52 11.19 0.45
CA GLU A 274 -8.39 10.12 -0.01
C GLU A 274 -9.01 10.48 -1.36
N GLU A 275 -9.62 9.48 -1.98
CA GLU A 275 -10.42 9.61 -3.19
C GLU A 275 -11.60 10.57 -2.95
N ILE A 276 -11.76 11.57 -3.82
CA ILE A 276 -12.80 12.61 -3.70
C ILE A 276 -13.81 12.57 -4.84
N ASP A 277 -15.02 13.01 -4.56
CA ASP A 277 -16.10 13.13 -5.55
C ASP A 277 -15.74 14.14 -6.64
N LYS A 278 -15.83 13.68 -7.90
CA LYS A 278 -15.56 14.47 -9.11
C LYS A 278 -16.39 15.74 -9.19
N THR A 279 -17.67 15.68 -8.82
CA THR A 279 -18.59 16.83 -8.95
C THR A 279 -18.13 17.99 -8.07
N SER A 280 -17.71 17.69 -6.84
CA SER A 280 -17.18 18.67 -5.91
C SER A 280 -15.76 19.11 -6.25
N ALA A 281 -14.93 18.19 -6.74
CA ALA A 281 -13.53 18.42 -7.10
C ALA A 281 -13.34 19.32 -8.33
N GLU A 282 -14.24 19.24 -9.31
CA GLU A 282 -14.16 20.02 -10.58
C GLU A 282 -14.95 21.33 -10.53
N LYS A 283 -15.52 21.67 -9.37
CA LYS A 283 -16.27 22.91 -9.18
C LYS A 283 -15.34 24.04 -8.76
N ILE A 284 -15.00 24.94 -9.69
CA ILE A 284 -14.09 26.08 -9.46
C ILE A 284 -14.45 26.90 -8.19
N SER A 285 -15.74 27.10 -7.90
CA SER A 285 -16.17 27.88 -6.71
C SER A 285 -15.78 27.26 -5.36
N ASN A 286 -15.32 26.00 -5.35
CA ASN A 286 -14.81 25.33 -4.15
C ASN A 286 -13.33 25.67 -3.87
N PHE A 287 -12.67 26.37 -4.79
CA PHE A 287 -11.27 26.76 -4.70
C PHE A 287 -11.11 28.28 -4.79
N SER A 288 -10.13 28.82 -4.08
CA SER A 288 -9.73 30.22 -4.18
C SER A 288 -8.25 30.37 -3.91
N ILE A 289 -7.56 31.14 -4.75
CA ILE A 289 -6.19 31.59 -4.51
C ILE A 289 -6.24 33.11 -4.54
N PRO A 290 -6.13 33.81 -3.40
CA PRO A 290 -6.24 35.27 -3.36
C PRO A 290 -5.27 35.96 -4.33
N GLY A 291 -5.81 36.80 -5.22
CA GLY A 291 -5.03 37.50 -6.24
C GLY A 291 -4.79 36.73 -7.54
N VAL A 292 -5.22 35.47 -7.63
CA VAL A 292 -5.07 34.60 -8.81
C VAL A 292 -6.44 34.17 -9.32
N GLN A 293 -6.63 34.16 -10.63
CA GLN A 293 -7.86 33.64 -11.22
C GLN A 293 -7.73 32.15 -11.51
N ILE A 294 -8.65 31.33 -11.01
CA ILE A 294 -8.77 29.91 -11.36
C ILE A 294 -9.74 29.80 -12.54
N THR A 295 -9.28 29.19 -13.62
CA THR A 295 -10.03 29.06 -14.89
C THR A 295 -10.56 27.66 -15.13
N ASN A 296 -9.96 26.66 -14.50
CA ASN A 296 -10.39 25.27 -14.62
C ASN A 296 -9.99 24.49 -13.35
N ALA A 297 -10.73 23.43 -13.05
CA ALA A 297 -10.43 22.46 -12.01
C ALA A 297 -10.70 21.05 -12.56
N VAL A 298 -9.69 20.18 -12.58
CA VAL A 298 -9.79 18.83 -13.16
C VAL A 298 -9.33 17.82 -12.13
N LEU A 299 -10.18 16.82 -11.85
CA LEU A 299 -9.81 15.70 -11.00
C LEU A 299 -8.98 14.70 -11.82
N SER A 300 -7.83 14.30 -11.27
CA SER A 300 -6.95 13.30 -11.87
C SER A 300 -7.54 11.89 -11.77
N GLU A 301 -7.02 10.95 -12.56
CA GLU A 301 -7.51 9.56 -12.59
C GLU A 301 -7.37 8.85 -11.24
N ASP A 302 -6.38 9.22 -10.43
CA ASP A 302 -6.17 8.71 -9.07
C ASP A 302 -7.21 9.21 -8.05
N LYS A 303 -8.14 10.07 -8.49
CA LYS A 303 -9.19 10.73 -7.69
C LYS A 303 -8.68 11.47 -6.45
N LYS A 304 -7.38 11.75 -6.34
CA LYS A 304 -6.77 12.39 -5.17
C LYS A 304 -6.08 13.71 -5.50
N ASN A 305 -5.89 13.99 -6.78
CA ASN A 305 -5.24 15.22 -7.24
C ASN A 305 -6.20 16.07 -8.04
N VAL A 306 -6.36 17.34 -7.66
CA VAL A 306 -7.05 18.34 -8.47
C VAL A 306 -6.04 19.28 -9.11
N LEU A 307 -6.04 19.34 -10.44
CA LEU A 307 -5.27 20.31 -11.21
C LEU A 307 -6.10 21.58 -11.40
N LEU A 308 -5.60 22.70 -10.88
CA LEU A 308 -6.20 24.02 -11.01
C LEU A 308 -5.45 24.81 -12.09
N SER A 309 -6.08 25.11 -13.23
CA SER A 309 -5.50 26.00 -14.24
C SER A 309 -5.67 27.45 -13.83
N THR A 310 -4.59 28.23 -13.82
CA THR A 310 -4.63 29.60 -13.29
C THR A 310 -4.28 30.68 -14.33
N GLN A 311 -4.69 31.92 -14.05
CA GLN A 311 -4.29 33.13 -14.78
C GLN A 311 -3.79 34.19 -13.79
N ASN A 312 -2.82 35.00 -14.24
CA ASN A 312 -2.12 36.02 -13.46
C ASN A 312 -1.38 35.43 -12.24
N TYR A 313 -0.92 34.19 -12.35
CA TYR A 313 -0.08 33.55 -11.34
C TYR A 313 1.34 34.09 -11.46
N ASP A 314 1.91 34.55 -10.36
CA ASP A 314 3.31 34.99 -10.28
C ASP A 314 4.11 34.02 -9.42
N GLN A 315 4.99 33.22 -10.03
CA GLN A 315 5.82 32.23 -9.34
C GLN A 315 6.78 32.85 -8.30
N ASN A 316 6.95 34.17 -8.26
CA ASN A 316 7.73 34.86 -7.23
C ASN A 316 6.94 35.13 -5.94
N ILE A 317 5.64 34.86 -5.92
CA ILE A 317 4.75 35.10 -4.79
C ILE A 317 4.37 33.77 -4.15
N THR A 318 4.50 33.67 -2.83
CA THR A 318 3.96 32.54 -2.08
C THR A 318 2.45 32.69 -1.90
N TYR A 319 1.69 31.72 -2.41
CA TYR A 319 0.23 31.71 -2.30
C TYR A 319 -0.27 30.70 -1.27
N ASN A 320 -1.52 30.90 -0.85
CA ASN A 320 -2.33 29.88 -0.18
C ASN A 320 -3.50 29.51 -1.09
N VAL A 321 -3.73 28.22 -1.29
CA VAL A 321 -4.98 27.72 -1.84
C VAL A 321 -5.98 27.52 -0.70
N ILE A 322 -7.18 28.06 -0.87
CA ILE A 322 -8.31 27.90 0.04
C ILE A 322 -9.28 26.94 -0.63
N VAL A 323 -9.63 25.86 0.07
CA VAL A 323 -10.51 24.79 -0.43
C VAL A 323 -11.67 24.60 0.55
N ASN A 324 -12.88 24.39 0.03
CA ASN A 324 -14.07 24.14 0.83
C ASN A 324 -15.09 23.31 0.04
N ASN A 325 -16.00 22.62 0.72
CA ASN A 325 -17.09 21.84 0.11
C ASN A 325 -16.63 20.74 -0.87
N ILE A 326 -15.46 20.14 -0.63
CA ILE A 326 -15.07 18.88 -1.26
C ILE A 326 -15.66 17.74 -0.44
N TYR A 327 -16.17 16.73 -1.15
CA TYR A 327 -16.70 15.50 -0.58
C TYR A 327 -15.76 14.36 -0.96
N ASP A 328 -15.64 13.36 -0.09
CA ASP A 328 -15.06 12.05 -0.46
C ASP A 328 -15.95 11.34 -1.51
N ASP A 329 -15.49 10.22 -2.07
CA ASP A 329 -16.25 9.43 -3.06
C ASP A 329 -17.03 8.24 -2.45
N GLU A 330 -17.28 8.29 -1.14
CA GLU A 330 -18.02 7.28 -0.39
C GLU A 330 -19.52 7.25 -0.70
N SER A 331 -20.19 6.13 -0.39
CA SER A 331 -21.65 6.03 -0.58
C SER A 331 -22.43 6.99 0.34
N THR A 332 -21.87 7.32 1.49
CA THR A 332 -22.38 8.35 2.42
C THR A 332 -21.30 9.43 2.55
N PRO A 333 -21.30 10.47 1.69
CA PRO A 333 -20.11 11.30 1.57
C PRO A 333 -19.84 12.20 2.79
N ASN A 334 -18.59 12.28 3.24
CA ASN A 334 -18.15 13.26 4.23
C ASN A 334 -17.66 14.53 3.54
N LYS A 335 -18.01 15.67 4.14
CA LYS A 335 -17.73 16.99 3.57
C LYS A 335 -16.62 17.70 4.33
N MET A 336 -15.56 18.13 3.62
CA MET A 336 -14.54 18.98 4.22
C MET A 336 -15.06 20.40 4.48
N GLY A 337 -14.62 20.98 5.60
CA GLY A 337 -14.78 22.41 5.89
C GLY A 337 -13.74 23.27 5.16
N LEU A 338 -13.82 24.59 5.36
CA LEU A 338 -12.87 25.54 4.76
C LEU A 338 -11.46 25.34 5.34
N LYS A 339 -10.49 25.08 4.46
CA LYS A 339 -9.09 24.91 4.81
C LYS A 339 -8.21 25.72 3.86
N ALA A 340 -7.10 26.24 4.38
CA ALA A 340 -6.06 26.88 3.59
C ALA A 340 -4.79 26.01 3.63
N LYS A 341 -4.09 25.93 2.50
CA LYS A 341 -2.81 25.24 2.38
C LYS A 341 -1.84 26.12 1.60
N THR A 342 -0.62 26.27 2.11
CA THR A 342 0.46 26.94 1.37
C THR A 342 0.74 26.16 0.09
N VAL A 343 0.89 26.88 -1.03
CA VAL A 343 1.31 26.31 -2.30
C VAL A 343 2.83 26.26 -2.29
N ASN A 344 3.40 25.05 -2.37
CA ASN A 344 4.83 24.86 -2.51
C ASN A 344 5.27 25.38 -3.88
N GLN A 345 6.30 26.22 -3.88
CA GLN A 345 6.87 26.79 -5.09
C GLN A 345 7.78 25.77 -5.79
N ILE A 346 7.83 25.85 -7.12
CA ILE A 346 8.83 25.10 -7.90
C ILE A 346 10.19 25.78 -7.74
N ASN A 347 11.24 24.98 -7.62
CA ASN A 347 12.60 25.50 -7.65
C ASN A 347 13.17 25.37 -9.05
N GLU A 348 13.70 26.44 -9.64
CA GLU A 348 14.38 26.30 -10.94
C GLU A 348 15.66 25.45 -10.78
N LEU A 349 15.77 24.41 -11.59
CA LEU A 349 16.97 23.59 -11.68
C LEU A 349 17.91 24.14 -12.76
N THR A 350 19.18 24.36 -12.40
CA THR A 350 20.23 24.66 -13.37
C THR A 350 20.78 23.36 -13.95
N PHE A 351 20.71 23.20 -15.27
CA PHE A 351 21.23 22.02 -15.96
C PHE A 351 22.67 22.26 -16.48
N PRO A 352 23.56 21.25 -16.42
CA PRO A 352 23.33 19.93 -15.86
C PRO A 352 23.22 19.95 -14.33
N ILE A 353 22.26 19.21 -13.78
CA ILE A 353 22.14 19.01 -12.33
C ILE A 353 23.24 18.05 -11.87
N MET A 354 23.98 18.42 -10.82
CA MET A 354 25.07 17.62 -10.25
C MET A 354 24.70 17.29 -8.81
N ILE A 355 24.38 16.02 -8.52
CA ILE A 355 23.93 15.58 -7.18
C ILE A 355 25.02 14.70 -6.54
N ASN A 356 25.40 15.01 -5.30
CA ASN A 356 26.29 14.16 -4.53
C ASN A 356 25.52 13.00 -3.88
N THR A 357 25.29 11.93 -4.64
CA THR A 357 24.47 10.78 -4.22
C THR A 357 24.92 10.22 -2.86
N GLY A 358 24.00 10.17 -1.90
CA GLY A 358 24.26 9.69 -0.53
C GLY A 358 25.14 10.59 0.33
N GLY A 359 25.38 11.85 -0.06
CA GLY A 359 26.23 12.79 0.66
C GLY A 359 25.71 14.23 0.68
N ALA A 360 26.31 15.04 1.56
CA ALA A 360 26.08 16.48 1.58
C ALA A 360 26.68 17.17 0.35
N ALA A 361 26.22 18.37 0.02
CA ALA A 361 26.77 19.18 -1.07
C ALA A 361 28.31 19.25 -1.03
N SER A 362 28.94 19.12 -2.20
CA SER A 362 30.40 19.11 -2.33
C SER A 362 30.85 19.71 -3.67
N GLY A 363 31.65 20.77 -3.60
CA GLY A 363 32.04 21.50 -4.81
C GLY A 363 30.81 22.05 -5.54
N ASN A 364 30.64 21.65 -6.81
CA ASN A 364 29.48 22.04 -7.61
C ASN A 364 28.29 21.05 -7.48
N PHE A 365 28.42 20.02 -6.64
CA PHE A 365 27.35 19.06 -6.41
C PHE A 365 26.45 19.50 -5.27
N ILE A 366 25.13 19.50 -5.49
CA ILE A 366 24.12 19.72 -4.46
C ILE A 366 23.90 18.45 -3.64
N THR A 367 23.35 18.61 -2.43
CA THR A 367 23.04 17.51 -1.51
C THR A 367 22.02 16.55 -2.13
N ASP A 368 22.21 15.24 -1.92
CA ASP A 368 21.15 14.27 -2.18
C ASP A 368 20.03 14.40 -1.14
N GLN A 369 18.77 14.20 -1.53
CA GLN A 369 17.62 14.46 -0.66
C GLN A 369 16.43 13.56 -0.98
N GLU A 370 15.50 13.42 -0.04
CA GLU A 370 14.27 12.67 -0.28
C GLU A 370 13.33 13.48 -1.19
N PHE A 371 12.76 12.81 -2.18
CA PHE A 371 11.79 13.41 -3.09
C PHE A 371 10.47 13.68 -2.35
N GLY A 372 9.85 14.82 -2.65
CA GLY A 372 8.59 15.25 -2.02
C GLY A 372 8.01 16.49 -2.69
N SER A 373 6.87 16.96 -2.21
CA SER A 373 6.11 18.04 -2.85
C SER A 373 6.78 19.43 -2.80
N SER A 374 7.91 19.58 -2.10
CA SER A 374 8.65 20.83 -1.95
C SER A 374 9.97 20.87 -2.72
N VAL A 375 10.33 19.82 -3.46
CA VAL A 375 11.62 19.69 -4.15
C VAL A 375 11.44 19.13 -5.56
N GLU A 376 12.41 19.37 -6.44
CA GLU A 376 12.36 18.95 -7.85
C GLU A 376 13.11 17.65 -8.15
N TYR A 377 13.94 17.21 -7.21
CA TYR A 377 14.76 16.02 -7.34
C TYR A 377 14.91 15.37 -5.97
N GLY A 378 15.18 14.07 -6.00
CA GLY A 378 15.50 13.31 -4.82
C GLY A 378 15.40 11.82 -5.08
N TYR A 379 15.77 11.03 -4.08
CA TYR A 379 15.47 9.61 -4.04
C TYR A 379 14.09 9.38 -3.43
N LEU A 380 13.42 8.31 -3.87
CA LEU A 380 12.30 7.74 -3.13
C LEU A 380 12.91 6.73 -2.16
N ASN A 381 12.66 6.87 -0.85
CA ASN A 381 13.17 5.95 0.17
C ASN A 381 12.57 4.54 0.01
#